data_AF-A0AA51UMZ3-F1
#
_entry.id   AF-A0AA51UMZ3-F1
#
_cell.length_a   1.000
_cell.length_b   1.000
_cell.length_c   1.000
_cell.angle_alpha   90.00
_cell.angle_beta   90.00
_cell.angle_gamma   90.00
#
_symmetry.space_group_name_H-M   'P 1'
#
loop_
_entity.id
_entity.type
_entity.pdbx_description
1 polymer ?
#
loop_
_entity_poly.entity_id
_entity_poly.type
_entity_poly.pdbx_seq_one_letter_code
_entity_poly.pdbx_strand_id
1 'polypeptide(L)'
;MAATGGSSLSSVLMDVGRSAENAFYSFLELLSGTLGFTAKSTTKKNDVGGYFNSLGVKLGEASEELEKVAKKSEGEGAKDGPIAVAIRSAVDTAKTTLSTLKTHLESLKDIGDDKVVGWAENDQQGIKPADDGLNKFFNALQLIVKAATDAGVLAPKAGNTTLTVNGVDNKDGAKILAIDKPGAAVGDKATLIVSAVSGEEMLASIVASKDSDQALGAAADGTTTAMSFAKGGTKDNLSNANTPKAAAVAGGIALTTKTHSKTSKPKTG
;
A
#
# COMPACT_ATOMS: atom_id res chain seq x y z
N MET A 1 -34.93 -14.93 -49.16
CA MET A 1 -33.49 -15.32 -49.18
C MET A 1 -32.90 -14.87 -47.87
N ALA A 2 -32.39 -15.81 -47.08
CA ALA A 2 -31.78 -15.56 -45.78
C ALA A 2 -30.35 -15.06 -45.98
N ALA A 3 -30.00 -13.93 -45.36
CA ALA A 3 -28.63 -13.50 -45.16
C ALA A 3 -28.25 -13.83 -43.72
N THR A 4 -27.76 -15.04 -43.49
CA THR A 4 -27.13 -15.42 -42.22
C THR A 4 -25.71 -14.83 -42.19
N GLY A 5 -25.61 -13.55 -41.81
CA GLY A 5 -24.36 -12.82 -41.64
C GLY A 5 -23.64 -13.12 -40.33
N GLY A 6 -23.74 -14.35 -39.81
CA GLY A 6 -23.05 -14.74 -38.58
C GLY A 6 -21.54 -14.86 -38.82
N SER A 7 -20.74 -14.11 -38.07
CA SER A 7 -19.29 -14.30 -37.99
C SER A 7 -18.99 -15.76 -37.61
N SER A 8 -18.11 -16.42 -38.35
CA SER A 8 -17.73 -17.81 -38.05
C SER A 8 -17.13 -17.92 -36.64
N LEU A 9 -17.31 -19.04 -35.96
CA LEU A 9 -16.72 -19.26 -34.62
C LEU A 9 -15.21 -18.97 -34.60
N SER A 10 -14.50 -19.32 -35.68
CA SER A 10 -13.07 -19.05 -35.83
C SER A 10 -12.73 -17.56 -35.85
N SER A 11 -13.54 -16.70 -36.49
CA SER A 11 -13.31 -15.25 -36.50
C SER A 11 -13.59 -14.63 -35.13
N VAL A 12 -14.64 -15.07 -34.43
CA VAL A 12 -14.93 -14.65 -33.04
C VAL A 12 -13.76 -15.02 -32.11
N LEU A 13 -13.24 -16.25 -32.22
CA LEU A 13 -12.10 -16.69 -31.40
C LEU A 13 -10.81 -15.93 -31.71
N MET A 14 -10.56 -15.56 -32.97
CA MET A 14 -9.43 -14.70 -33.33
C MET A 14 -9.54 -13.30 -32.71
N ASP A 15 -10.74 -12.71 -32.73
CA ASP A 15 -10.98 -11.38 -32.16
C ASP A 15 -10.87 -11.37 -30.64
N VAL A 16 -11.39 -12.41 -29.98
CA VAL A 16 -11.22 -12.66 -28.54
C VAL A 16 -9.74 -12.84 -28.21
N GLY A 17 -9.00 -13.66 -28.97
CA GLY A 17 -7.57 -13.89 -28.77
C GLY A 17 -6.75 -12.60 -28.84
N ARG A 18 -6.99 -11.76 -29.86
CA ARG A 18 -6.33 -10.45 -29.97
C ARG A 18 -6.68 -9.51 -28.82
N SER A 19 -7.90 -9.58 -28.30
CA SER A 19 -8.31 -8.77 -27.15
C SER A 19 -7.68 -9.26 -25.84
N ALA A 20 -7.57 -10.57 -25.68
CA ALA A 20 -6.93 -11.17 -24.51
C ALA A 20 -5.44 -10.82 -24.48
N GLU A 21 -4.78 -10.79 -25.65
CA GLU A 21 -3.41 -10.31 -25.80
C GLU A 21 -3.27 -8.84 -25.36
N ASN A 22 -4.17 -7.94 -25.80
CA ASN A 22 -4.16 -6.54 -25.36
C ASN A 22 -4.33 -6.40 -23.84
N ALA A 23 -5.30 -7.11 -23.25
CA ALA A 23 -5.50 -7.11 -21.80
C ALA A 23 -4.28 -7.64 -21.05
N PHE A 24 -3.59 -8.64 -21.61
CA PHE A 24 -2.34 -9.16 -21.07
C PHE A 24 -1.21 -8.12 -21.11
N TYR A 25 -1.05 -7.37 -22.20
CA TYR A 25 -0.04 -6.30 -22.26
C TYR A 25 -0.32 -5.16 -21.27
N SER A 26 -1.58 -4.74 -21.11
CA SER A 26 -1.95 -3.76 -20.08
C SER A 26 -1.60 -4.25 -18.68
N PHE A 27 -1.76 -5.55 -18.41
CA PHE A 27 -1.32 -6.14 -17.15
C PHE A 27 0.20 -6.16 -16.99
N LEU A 28 0.98 -6.42 -18.04
CA LEU A 28 2.44 -6.32 -18.00
C LEU A 28 2.92 -4.89 -17.73
N GLU A 29 2.23 -3.89 -18.31
CA GLU A 29 2.51 -2.48 -18.04
C GLU A 29 2.21 -2.10 -16.58
N LEU A 30 1.15 -2.66 -16.01
CA LEU A 30 0.84 -2.54 -14.59
C LEU A 30 1.96 -3.14 -13.73
N LEU A 31 2.40 -4.37 -14.01
CA LEU A 31 3.51 -5.02 -13.28
C LEU A 31 4.83 -4.25 -13.39
N SER A 32 5.13 -3.74 -14.58
CA SER A 32 6.30 -2.87 -14.78
C SER A 32 6.16 -1.57 -13.96
N GLY A 33 4.96 -0.99 -13.92
CA GLY A 33 4.62 0.15 -13.09
C GLY A 33 4.80 -0.12 -11.60
N THR A 34 4.36 -1.28 -11.09
CA THR A 34 4.49 -1.63 -9.67
C THR A 34 5.94 -1.86 -9.24
N LEU A 35 6.77 -2.38 -10.14
CA LEU A 35 8.21 -2.57 -9.93
C LEU A 35 9.03 -1.29 -10.20
N GLY A 36 8.43 -0.30 -10.88
CA GLY A 36 9.11 0.90 -11.35
C GLY A 36 9.31 2.00 -10.31
N PHE A 37 8.74 1.88 -9.10
CA PHE A 37 8.90 2.90 -8.07
C PHE A 37 10.22 2.75 -7.32
N THR A 38 11.22 3.54 -7.74
CA THR A 38 12.49 3.68 -7.01
C THR A 38 12.47 4.94 -6.16
N ALA A 39 12.39 4.77 -4.84
CA ALA A 39 12.53 5.89 -3.91
C ALA A 39 13.97 6.44 -3.91
N LYS A 40 14.10 7.77 -3.86
CA LYS A 40 15.36 8.52 -3.75
C LYS A 40 15.33 9.38 -2.49
N SER A 41 16.48 9.88 -2.05
CA SER A 41 16.56 10.84 -0.93
C SER A 41 15.75 12.12 -1.16
N THR A 42 15.48 12.44 -2.43
CA THR A 42 14.67 13.60 -2.84
C THR A 42 13.20 13.27 -3.08
N THR A 43 12.77 12.00 -2.92
CA THR A 43 11.38 11.61 -3.13
C THR A 43 10.50 12.29 -2.10
N LYS A 44 9.51 13.03 -2.58
CA LYS A 44 8.54 13.74 -1.74
C LYS A 44 7.44 12.79 -1.27
N LYS A 45 6.77 13.16 -0.18
CA LYS A 45 5.64 12.36 0.33
C LYS A 45 4.49 12.37 -0.67
N ASN A 46 4.20 13.50 -1.30
CA ASN A 46 3.19 13.62 -2.35
C ASN A 46 3.53 12.85 -3.64
N ASP A 47 4.81 12.62 -3.97
CA ASP A 47 5.21 11.75 -5.09
C ASP A 47 4.69 10.31 -4.87
N VAL A 48 4.61 9.88 -3.61
CA VAL A 48 4.11 8.54 -3.24
C VAL A 48 2.60 8.45 -3.40
N GLY A 49 1.86 9.50 -3.03
CA GLY A 49 0.43 9.61 -3.34
C GLY A 49 0.18 9.60 -4.85
N GLY A 50 0.97 10.37 -5.61
CA GLY A 50 0.93 10.37 -7.08
C GLY A 50 1.20 8.99 -7.69
N TYR A 51 2.14 8.24 -7.11
CA TYR A 51 2.42 6.87 -7.52
C TYR A 51 1.23 5.93 -7.32
N PHE A 52 0.62 5.92 -6.12
CA PHE A 52 -0.57 5.09 -5.88
C PHE A 52 -1.74 5.47 -6.81
N ASN A 53 -1.91 6.77 -7.08
CA ASN A 53 -2.92 7.24 -8.04
C ASN A 53 -2.65 6.70 -9.45
N SER A 54 -1.40 6.74 -9.92
CA SER A 54 -1.01 6.20 -11.23
C SER A 54 -1.28 4.70 -11.33
N LEU A 55 -1.01 3.93 -10.28
CA LEU A 55 -1.39 2.51 -10.23
C LEU A 55 -2.90 2.31 -10.34
N GLY A 56 -3.69 3.11 -9.62
CA GLY A 56 -5.16 3.06 -9.70
C GLY A 56 -5.70 3.34 -11.11
N VAL A 57 -5.11 4.30 -11.83
CA VAL A 57 -5.45 4.58 -13.24
C VAL A 57 -5.18 3.35 -14.12
N LYS A 58 -4.00 2.74 -13.99
CA LYS A 58 -3.62 1.54 -14.77
C LYS A 58 -4.51 0.32 -14.48
N LEU A 59 -4.96 0.14 -13.24
CA LEU A 59 -5.96 -0.89 -12.92
C LEU A 59 -7.29 -0.64 -13.64
N GLY A 60 -7.69 0.63 -13.78
CA GLY A 60 -8.85 1.04 -14.56
C GLY A 60 -8.71 0.69 -16.04
N GLU A 61 -7.58 1.04 -16.65
CA GLU A 61 -7.28 0.73 -18.05
C GLU A 61 -7.27 -0.78 -18.31
N ALA A 62 -6.63 -1.58 -17.43
CA ALA A 62 -6.65 -3.03 -17.52
C ALA A 62 -8.08 -3.61 -17.39
N SER A 63 -8.90 -3.03 -16.51
CA SER A 63 -10.32 -3.41 -16.36
C SER A 63 -11.15 -3.13 -17.63
N GLU A 64 -10.85 -2.02 -18.32
CA GLU A 64 -11.48 -1.68 -19.60
C GLU A 64 -11.04 -2.62 -20.74
N GLU A 65 -9.77 -3.03 -20.80
CA GLU A 65 -9.32 -4.02 -21.77
C GLU A 65 -9.96 -5.39 -21.55
N LEU A 66 -10.12 -5.83 -20.29
CA LEU A 66 -10.86 -7.05 -19.97
C LEU A 66 -12.32 -6.99 -20.41
N GLU A 67 -12.97 -5.83 -20.28
CA GLU A 67 -14.34 -5.64 -20.78
C GLU A 67 -14.42 -5.84 -22.30
N LYS A 68 -13.41 -5.41 -23.05
CA LYS A 68 -13.36 -5.65 -24.51
C LYS A 68 -13.27 -7.14 -24.84
N VAL A 69 -12.54 -7.93 -24.04
CA VAL A 69 -12.47 -9.40 -24.19
C VAL A 69 -13.87 -10.00 -24.07
N ALA A 70 -14.60 -9.66 -23.01
CA ALA A 70 -15.93 -10.20 -22.78
C ALA A 70 -16.95 -9.72 -23.82
N LYS A 71 -16.86 -8.48 -24.32
CA LYS A 71 -17.75 -8.01 -25.40
C LYS A 71 -17.51 -8.75 -26.71
N LYS A 72 -16.25 -9.02 -27.06
CA LYS A 72 -15.92 -9.75 -28.29
C LYS A 72 -16.32 -11.22 -28.23
N SER A 73 -16.36 -11.84 -27.05
CA SER A 73 -16.89 -13.20 -26.91
C SER A 73 -18.40 -13.29 -27.12
N GLU A 74 -19.13 -12.17 -27.02
CA GLU A 74 -20.59 -12.09 -27.14
C GLU A 74 -21.08 -11.76 -28.56
N GLY A 75 -20.30 -12.12 -29.60
CA GLY A 75 -20.68 -11.92 -30.99
C GLY A 75 -22.09 -12.46 -31.33
N GLU A 76 -22.65 -12.02 -32.47
CA GLU A 76 -24.02 -12.36 -32.86
C GLU A 76 -24.32 -13.87 -32.78
N GLY A 77 -25.32 -14.24 -31.97
CA GLY A 77 -25.73 -15.64 -31.75
C GLY A 77 -24.90 -16.42 -30.73
N ALA A 78 -23.84 -15.84 -30.14
CA ALA A 78 -22.96 -16.51 -29.19
C ALA A 78 -23.06 -15.99 -27.74
N LYS A 79 -23.79 -14.89 -27.50
CA LYS A 79 -23.91 -14.22 -26.19
C LYS A 79 -24.34 -15.16 -25.05
N ASP A 80 -25.28 -16.06 -25.33
CA ASP A 80 -25.79 -17.05 -24.36
C ASP A 80 -25.08 -18.41 -24.49
N GLY A 81 -24.02 -18.48 -25.32
CA GLY A 81 -23.22 -19.66 -25.50
C GLY A 81 -22.36 -19.96 -24.25
N PRO A 82 -22.11 -21.23 -23.91
CA PRO A 82 -21.36 -21.61 -22.69
C PRO A 82 -19.99 -20.94 -22.56
N ILE A 83 -19.29 -20.74 -23.69
CA ILE A 83 -17.97 -20.09 -23.72
C ILE A 83 -18.08 -18.58 -23.42
N ALA A 84 -19.03 -17.88 -24.02
CA ALA A 84 -19.22 -16.45 -23.79
C ALA A 84 -19.63 -16.17 -22.34
N VAL A 85 -20.52 -17.00 -21.79
CA VAL A 85 -20.94 -16.93 -20.37
C VAL A 85 -19.76 -17.16 -19.44
N ALA A 86 -18.92 -18.17 -19.72
CA ALA A 86 -17.73 -18.44 -18.92
C ALA A 86 -16.72 -17.29 -18.96
N ILE A 87 -16.44 -16.73 -20.15
CA ILE A 87 -15.54 -15.57 -20.31
C ILE A 87 -16.09 -14.35 -19.57
N ARG A 88 -17.38 -14.03 -19.76
CA ARG A 88 -18.03 -12.90 -19.07
C ARG A 88 -17.94 -13.03 -17.56
N SER A 89 -18.25 -14.22 -17.02
CA SER A 89 -18.17 -14.47 -15.57
C SER A 89 -16.76 -14.30 -15.01
N ALA A 90 -15.74 -14.81 -15.73
CA ALA A 90 -14.34 -14.63 -15.34
C ALA A 90 -13.91 -13.15 -15.40
N VAL A 91 -14.29 -12.44 -16.46
CA VAL A 91 -14.01 -11.00 -16.64
C VAL A 91 -14.68 -10.17 -15.55
N ASP A 92 -15.95 -10.42 -15.26
CA ASP A 92 -16.69 -9.67 -14.23
C ASP A 92 -16.04 -9.85 -12.85
N THR A 93 -15.65 -11.08 -12.50
CA THR A 93 -14.93 -11.38 -11.24
C THR A 93 -13.60 -10.61 -11.15
N ALA A 94 -12.82 -10.63 -12.23
CA ALA A 94 -11.55 -9.89 -12.28
C ALA A 94 -11.78 -8.38 -12.17
N LYS A 95 -12.75 -7.83 -12.91
CA LYS A 95 -13.08 -6.41 -12.90
C LYS A 95 -13.58 -5.93 -11.54
N THR A 96 -14.35 -6.74 -10.81
CA THR A 96 -14.75 -6.42 -9.43
C THR A 96 -13.50 -6.25 -8.55
N THR A 97 -12.56 -7.19 -8.61
CA THR A 97 -11.31 -7.13 -7.84
C THR A 97 -10.47 -5.89 -8.22
N LEU A 98 -10.28 -5.62 -9.51
CA LEU A 98 -9.53 -4.46 -10.00
C LEU A 98 -10.19 -3.14 -9.59
N SER A 99 -11.53 -3.07 -9.64
CA SER A 99 -12.28 -1.88 -9.24
C SER A 99 -12.12 -1.59 -7.75
N THR A 100 -12.22 -2.63 -6.90
CA THR A 100 -11.99 -2.50 -5.46
C THR A 100 -10.57 -2.01 -5.15
N LEU A 101 -9.56 -2.63 -5.75
CA LEU A 101 -8.16 -2.21 -5.58
C LEU A 101 -7.93 -0.78 -6.06
N LYS A 102 -8.49 -0.40 -7.22
CA LYS A 102 -8.44 0.96 -7.76
C LYS A 102 -9.00 1.97 -6.75
N THR A 103 -10.19 1.73 -6.21
CA THR A 103 -10.80 2.64 -5.23
C THR A 103 -9.93 2.83 -3.99
N HIS A 104 -9.31 1.76 -3.48
CA HIS A 104 -8.40 1.87 -2.34
C HIS A 104 -7.12 2.63 -2.67
N LEU A 105 -6.54 2.41 -3.86
CA LEU A 105 -5.37 3.17 -4.33
C LEU A 105 -5.67 4.65 -4.56
N GLU A 106 -6.83 4.99 -5.14
CA GLU A 106 -7.27 6.37 -5.35
C GLU A 106 -7.46 7.11 -4.02
N SER A 107 -7.85 6.41 -2.95
CA SER A 107 -7.93 7.02 -1.62
C SER A 107 -6.57 7.52 -1.11
N LEU A 108 -5.47 6.97 -1.64
CA LEU A 108 -4.09 7.34 -1.28
C LEU A 108 -3.54 8.53 -2.08
N LYS A 109 -4.25 9.01 -3.11
CA LYS A 109 -3.71 10.01 -4.07
C LYS A 109 -3.25 11.32 -3.43
N ASP A 110 -3.96 11.76 -2.39
CA ASP A 110 -3.76 13.05 -1.72
C ASP A 110 -2.95 12.91 -0.42
N ILE A 111 -2.26 11.78 -0.23
CA ILE A 111 -1.45 11.53 0.96
C ILE A 111 -0.07 12.15 0.79
N GLY A 112 0.43 12.73 1.88
CA GLY A 112 1.74 13.37 1.94
C GLY A 112 1.74 14.86 1.61
N ASP A 113 2.77 15.54 2.09
CA ASP A 113 3.09 16.93 1.77
C ASP A 113 4.25 17.00 0.75
N ASP A 114 4.77 18.21 0.53
CA ASP A 114 5.91 18.48 -0.36
C ASP A 114 7.28 18.20 0.30
N LYS A 115 7.31 17.77 1.56
CA LYS A 115 8.54 17.37 2.25
C LYS A 115 9.01 16.01 1.73
N VAL A 116 10.30 15.75 1.85
CA VAL A 116 10.88 14.45 1.48
C VAL A 116 10.45 13.35 2.47
N VAL A 117 10.42 12.12 1.98
CA VAL A 117 10.26 10.93 2.84
C VAL A 117 11.47 10.85 3.78
N GLY A 118 11.22 10.69 5.08
CA GLY A 118 12.27 10.73 6.09
C GLY A 118 12.70 12.13 6.52
N TRP A 119 11.94 13.17 6.15
CA TRP A 119 12.17 14.53 6.65
C TRP A 119 12.10 14.57 8.19
N ALA A 120 13.12 15.16 8.80
CA ALA A 120 13.14 15.56 10.20
C ALA A 120 13.07 17.09 10.27
N GLU A 121 12.16 17.62 11.09
CA GLU A 121 12.26 19.01 11.56
C GLU A 121 13.60 19.17 12.29
N ASN A 122 14.17 20.39 12.35
CA ASN A 122 15.44 20.62 13.05
C ASN A 122 15.44 19.97 14.46
N ASP A 123 16.61 19.61 14.99
CA ASP A 123 16.87 18.71 16.15
C ASP A 123 16.20 19.05 17.50
N GLN A 124 15.21 19.94 17.51
CA GLN A 124 14.60 20.52 18.68
C GLN A 124 13.33 19.78 19.12
N GLN A 125 12.49 19.22 18.23
CA GLN A 125 11.21 18.62 18.64
C GLN A 125 10.75 17.47 17.72
N GLY A 126 10.18 16.42 18.33
CA GLY A 126 9.39 15.42 17.62
C GLY A 126 8.05 16.00 17.18
N ILE A 127 7.41 15.39 16.17
CA ILE A 127 6.12 15.85 15.65
C ILE A 127 5.10 14.74 15.80
N LYS A 128 4.00 15.04 16.49
CA LYS A 128 2.84 14.15 16.52
C LYS A 128 2.27 14.05 15.10
N PRO A 129 2.05 12.83 14.56
CA PRO A 129 1.40 12.67 13.26
C PRO A 129 -0.02 13.27 13.25
N ALA A 130 -0.49 13.68 12.07
CA ALA A 130 -1.89 14.04 11.90
C ALA A 130 -2.77 12.77 11.86
N ASP A 131 -3.64 12.63 12.86
CA ASP A 131 -4.45 11.42 13.07
C ASP A 131 -5.31 11.07 11.83
N ASP A 132 -5.91 12.07 11.16
CA ASP A 132 -6.73 11.86 9.96
C ASP A 132 -5.93 11.30 8.77
N GLY A 133 -4.74 11.85 8.51
CA GLY A 133 -3.87 11.39 7.43
C GLY A 133 -3.31 9.99 7.70
N LEU A 134 -2.97 9.71 8.97
CA LEU A 134 -2.49 8.42 9.42
C LEU A 134 -3.54 7.32 9.29
N ASN A 135 -4.74 7.56 9.79
CA ASN A 135 -5.83 6.60 9.70
C ASN A 135 -6.23 6.34 8.24
N LYS A 136 -6.26 7.39 7.39
CA LYS A 136 -6.56 7.22 5.96
C LYS A 136 -5.54 6.33 5.27
N PHE A 137 -4.25 6.58 5.47
CA PHE A 137 -3.18 5.76 4.87
C PHE A 137 -3.25 4.32 5.35
N PHE A 138 -3.36 4.12 6.66
CA PHE A 138 -3.46 2.81 7.29
C PHE A 138 -4.67 2.00 6.82
N ASN A 139 -5.87 2.59 6.84
CA ASN A 139 -7.10 1.90 6.43
C ASN A 139 -7.04 1.48 4.97
N ALA A 140 -6.51 2.33 4.09
CA ALA A 140 -6.35 2.00 2.69
C ALA A 140 -5.38 0.82 2.49
N LEU A 141 -4.26 0.75 3.21
CA LEU A 141 -3.36 -0.41 3.17
C LEU A 141 -4.04 -1.70 3.65
N GLN A 142 -4.81 -1.64 4.75
CA GLN A 142 -5.59 -2.80 5.23
C GLN A 142 -6.59 -3.28 4.18
N LEU A 143 -7.32 -2.36 3.56
CA LEU A 143 -8.31 -2.69 2.54
C LEU A 143 -7.69 -3.25 1.26
N ILE A 144 -6.52 -2.75 0.85
CA ILE A 144 -5.75 -3.32 -0.28
C ILE A 144 -5.34 -4.77 0.02
N VAL A 145 -4.78 -5.03 1.20
CA VAL A 145 -4.37 -6.39 1.59
C VAL A 145 -5.59 -7.29 1.69
N LYS A 146 -6.69 -6.82 2.28
CA LYS A 146 -7.94 -7.58 2.37
C LYS A 146 -8.47 -7.96 0.99
N ALA A 147 -8.54 -7.01 0.06
CA ALA A 147 -8.99 -7.27 -1.30
C ALA A 147 -8.10 -8.29 -2.02
N ALA A 148 -6.78 -8.22 -1.82
CA ALA A 148 -5.85 -9.20 -2.37
C ALA A 148 -6.05 -10.59 -1.75
N THR A 149 -6.22 -10.69 -0.43
CA THR A 149 -6.44 -11.98 0.25
C THR A 149 -7.78 -12.62 -0.10
N ASP A 150 -8.84 -11.82 -0.23
CA ASP A 150 -10.15 -12.29 -0.68
C ASP A 150 -10.07 -12.86 -2.12
N ALA A 151 -9.15 -12.36 -2.93
CA ALA A 151 -8.84 -12.86 -4.27
C ALA A 151 -7.85 -14.05 -4.29
N GLY A 152 -7.44 -14.57 -3.11
CA GLY A 152 -6.59 -15.75 -2.98
C GLY A 152 -5.08 -15.48 -2.90
N VAL A 153 -4.65 -14.21 -2.80
CA VAL A 153 -3.24 -13.89 -2.50
C VAL A 153 -2.94 -14.25 -1.04
N LEU A 154 -1.78 -14.85 -0.79
CA LEU A 154 -1.37 -15.18 0.58
C LEU A 154 -1.21 -13.90 1.41
N ALA A 155 -1.70 -13.96 2.65
CA ALA A 155 -1.51 -12.87 3.61
C ALA A 155 -0.01 -12.65 3.90
N PRO A 156 0.42 -11.40 4.16
CA PRO A 156 1.80 -11.10 4.52
C PRO A 156 2.24 -11.85 5.79
N LYS A 157 3.44 -12.42 5.77
CA LYS A 157 4.01 -13.15 6.91
C LYS A 157 4.49 -12.22 8.01
N ALA A 158 4.11 -12.53 9.26
CA ALA A 158 4.56 -11.78 10.43
C ALA A 158 6.03 -12.06 10.77
N GLY A 159 6.77 -10.99 11.12
CA GLY A 159 8.13 -11.08 11.62
C GLY A 159 8.20 -11.16 13.14
N ASN A 160 9.18 -11.91 13.65
CA ASN A 160 9.41 -12.08 15.10
C ASN A 160 10.75 -11.52 15.59
N THR A 161 11.58 -11.00 14.69
CA THR A 161 12.84 -10.33 15.03
C THR A 161 12.57 -9.17 15.99
N THR A 162 13.34 -9.09 17.07
CA THR A 162 13.26 -8.02 18.06
C THR A 162 14.21 -6.87 17.69
N LEU A 163 14.36 -5.85 18.55
CA LEU A 163 15.28 -4.73 18.28
C LEU A 163 16.76 -5.08 18.49
N THR A 164 17.05 -6.34 18.87
CA THR A 164 18.41 -6.87 18.86
C THR A 164 18.70 -7.48 17.49
N VAL A 165 19.41 -6.73 16.65
CA VAL A 165 19.75 -7.15 15.28
C VAL A 165 21.21 -7.58 15.29
N ASN A 166 21.48 -8.83 14.89
CA ASN A 166 22.83 -9.40 14.87
C ASN A 166 23.58 -9.27 16.21
N GLY A 167 22.87 -9.41 17.34
CA GLY A 167 23.45 -9.27 18.68
C GLY A 167 23.69 -7.83 19.16
N VAL A 168 23.32 -6.82 18.36
CA VAL A 168 23.46 -5.40 18.69
C VAL A 168 22.12 -4.84 19.15
N ASP A 169 22.10 -4.14 20.29
CA ASP A 169 20.91 -3.45 20.80
C ASP A 169 20.64 -2.15 20.02
N ASN A 170 19.60 -2.16 19.21
CA ASN A 170 19.17 -1.03 18.40
C ASN A 170 17.93 -0.32 18.96
N LYS A 171 17.52 -0.58 20.21
CA LYS A 171 16.25 -0.04 20.76
C LYS A 171 16.11 1.48 20.67
N ASP A 172 17.21 2.23 20.75
CA ASP A 172 17.19 3.69 20.59
C ASP A 172 16.73 4.13 19.20
N GLY A 173 16.80 3.27 18.18
CA GLY A 173 16.27 3.57 16.85
C GLY A 173 14.76 3.81 16.86
N ALA A 174 14.02 3.22 17.79
CA ALA A 174 12.59 3.48 17.96
C ALA A 174 12.29 4.93 18.39
N LYS A 175 13.27 5.63 18.98
CA LYS A 175 13.13 7.05 19.36
C LYS A 175 12.88 7.95 18.16
N ILE A 176 13.11 7.50 16.92
CA ILE A 176 12.80 8.31 15.73
C ILE A 176 11.30 8.65 15.62
N LEU A 177 10.46 7.89 16.33
CA LEU A 177 9.01 8.06 16.43
C LEU A 177 8.59 8.88 17.66
N ALA A 178 9.54 9.47 18.38
CA ALA A 178 9.28 10.29 19.55
C ALA A 178 8.50 11.55 19.17
N ILE A 179 7.54 11.92 20.01
CA ILE A 179 6.86 13.23 19.93
C ILE A 179 7.62 14.30 20.73
N ASP A 180 8.56 13.88 21.59
CA ASP A 180 9.55 14.73 22.23
C ASP A 180 10.90 14.63 21.51
N LYS A 181 11.96 15.24 22.07
CA LYS A 181 13.28 15.25 21.45
C LYS A 181 13.86 13.82 21.41
N PRO A 182 14.12 13.24 20.22
CA PRO A 182 14.52 11.84 20.08
C PRO A 182 15.94 11.56 20.63
N GLY A 183 16.81 12.59 20.68
CA GLY A 183 18.20 12.47 21.11
C GLY A 183 19.18 12.25 19.94
N ALA A 184 20.48 12.18 20.25
CA ALA A 184 21.53 12.00 19.24
C ALA A 184 21.61 10.54 18.74
N ALA A 185 22.09 10.33 17.51
CA ALA A 185 22.42 9.01 16.93
C ALA A 185 21.25 8.00 16.81
N VAL A 186 20.01 8.48 16.73
CA VAL A 186 18.81 7.64 16.57
C VAL A 186 18.66 7.10 15.14
N GLY A 187 19.09 7.87 14.13
CA GLY A 187 18.95 7.54 12.71
C GLY A 187 19.61 6.22 12.32
N ASP A 188 20.89 6.03 12.63
CA ASP A 188 21.64 4.83 12.25
C ASP A 188 21.03 3.55 12.81
N LYS A 189 20.56 3.58 14.06
CA LYS A 189 19.88 2.46 14.71
C LYS A 189 18.50 2.19 14.09
N ALA A 190 17.76 3.23 13.73
CA ALA A 190 16.48 3.08 13.02
C ALA A 190 16.69 2.44 11.63
N THR A 191 17.75 2.83 10.92
CA THR A 191 18.14 2.22 9.64
C THR A 191 18.47 0.73 9.80
N LEU A 192 19.17 0.34 10.86
CA LEU A 192 19.45 -1.07 11.16
C LEU A 192 18.17 -1.86 11.45
N ILE A 193 17.22 -1.30 12.20
CA ILE A 193 15.92 -1.93 12.45
C ILE A 193 15.15 -2.15 11.14
N VAL A 194 15.04 -1.12 10.30
CA VAL A 194 14.31 -1.20 9.02
C VAL A 194 14.96 -2.19 8.06
N SER A 195 16.30 -2.26 8.05
CA SER A 195 17.04 -3.20 7.19
C SER A 195 16.98 -4.64 7.67
N ALA A 196 16.58 -4.89 8.91
CA ALA A 196 16.48 -6.23 9.50
C ALA A 196 15.14 -6.92 9.23
N VAL A 197 14.19 -6.24 8.58
CA VAL A 197 12.86 -6.76 8.31
C VAL A 197 12.51 -6.63 6.83
N SER A 198 11.78 -7.62 6.32
CA SER A 198 11.24 -7.56 4.97
C SER A 198 10.05 -6.61 4.88
N GLY A 199 9.76 -6.13 3.66
CA GLY A 199 8.55 -5.36 3.39
C GLY A 199 7.27 -6.17 3.69
N GLU A 200 7.32 -7.50 3.55
CA GLU A 200 6.20 -8.39 3.89
C GLU A 200 5.94 -8.40 5.40
N GLU A 201 6.97 -8.52 6.24
CA GLU A 201 6.84 -8.47 7.69
C GLU A 201 6.38 -7.11 8.20
N MET A 202 6.90 -6.03 7.59
CA MET A 202 6.47 -4.67 7.87
C MET A 202 4.98 -4.48 7.54
N LEU A 203 4.56 -4.91 6.35
CA LEU A 203 3.17 -4.83 5.93
C LEU A 203 2.25 -5.69 6.82
N ALA A 204 2.68 -6.91 7.18
CA ALA A 204 1.98 -7.77 8.12
C ALA A 204 1.74 -7.06 9.46
N SER A 205 2.77 -6.40 10.00
CA SER A 205 2.67 -5.68 11.26
C SER A 205 1.78 -4.44 11.17
N ILE A 206 1.78 -3.75 10.02
CA ILE A 206 0.86 -2.64 9.76
C ILE A 206 -0.58 -3.17 9.77
N VAL A 207 -0.93 -4.14 8.91
CA VAL A 207 -2.32 -4.57 8.76
C VAL A 207 -2.90 -5.28 9.98
N ALA A 208 -2.05 -5.84 10.84
CA ALA A 208 -2.47 -6.43 12.11
C ALA A 208 -2.80 -5.38 13.21
N SER A 209 -2.44 -4.11 13.00
CA SER A 209 -2.77 -3.02 13.92
C SER A 209 -4.25 -2.63 13.82
N LYS A 210 -4.72 -1.74 14.71
CA LYS A 210 -6.08 -1.19 14.72
C LYS A 210 -6.05 0.33 14.68
N ASP A 211 -7.05 0.94 14.06
CA ASP A 211 -7.30 2.38 14.08
C ASP A 211 -7.44 2.94 15.51
N SER A 212 -8.03 2.13 16.40
CA SER A 212 -8.23 2.38 17.82
C SER A 212 -7.00 2.15 18.70
N ASP A 213 -5.88 1.66 18.15
CA ASP A 213 -4.63 1.52 18.91
C ASP A 213 -4.18 2.88 19.42
N GLN A 214 -3.78 2.96 20.69
CA GLN A 214 -3.43 4.23 21.32
C GLN A 214 -1.95 4.57 21.09
N ALA A 215 -1.63 5.86 21.20
CA ALA A 215 -0.24 6.31 21.36
C ALA A 215 0.39 5.68 22.61
N LEU A 216 1.72 5.58 22.65
CA LEU A 216 2.44 4.93 23.75
C LEU A 216 2.41 5.80 25.02
N GLY A 217 1.50 5.47 25.93
CA GLY A 217 1.47 5.99 27.31
C GLY A 217 2.41 5.26 28.27
N ALA A 218 2.87 4.05 27.91
CA ALA A 218 3.76 3.20 28.70
C ALA A 218 4.90 2.66 27.85
N ALA A 219 5.85 1.96 28.48
CA ALA A 219 6.97 1.32 27.82
C ALA A 219 6.51 0.31 26.75
N ALA A 220 7.11 0.41 25.56
CA ALA A 220 6.88 -0.51 24.45
C ALA A 220 7.35 -1.93 24.80
N ASP A 221 6.62 -2.92 24.32
CA ASP A 221 6.90 -4.34 24.50
C ASP A 221 6.65 -5.16 23.22
N GLY A 222 6.74 -6.49 23.32
CA GLY A 222 6.53 -7.41 22.20
C GLY A 222 5.10 -7.44 21.64
N THR A 223 4.15 -6.78 22.29
CA THR A 223 2.74 -6.69 21.87
C THR A 223 2.38 -5.33 21.26
N THR A 224 3.29 -4.35 21.36
CA THR A 224 3.08 -3.00 20.83
C THR A 224 2.93 -3.02 19.31
N THR A 225 1.88 -2.39 18.79
CA THR A 225 1.52 -2.45 17.36
C THR A 225 2.24 -1.39 16.54
N ALA A 226 2.26 -1.57 15.21
CA ALA A 226 2.82 -0.58 14.29
C ALA A 226 2.05 0.76 14.35
N MET A 227 0.73 0.72 14.55
CA MET A 227 -0.08 1.94 14.71
C MET A 227 0.25 2.68 16.02
N SER A 228 0.42 1.97 17.14
CA SER A 228 0.87 2.59 18.39
C SER A 228 2.22 3.28 18.21
N PHE A 229 3.20 2.60 17.60
CA PHE A 229 4.48 3.20 17.25
C PHE A 229 4.32 4.42 16.33
N ALA A 230 3.44 4.34 15.34
CA ALA A 230 3.20 5.45 14.42
C ALA A 230 2.64 6.67 15.15
N LYS A 231 1.66 6.50 16.03
CA LYS A 231 1.08 7.59 16.85
C LYS A 231 2.09 8.18 17.83
N GLY A 232 3.17 7.47 18.12
CA GLY A 232 4.32 7.93 18.86
C GLY A 232 4.13 7.87 20.38
N GLY A 233 5.11 8.40 21.10
CA GLY A 233 5.16 8.48 22.56
C GLY A 233 6.41 9.25 22.99
N THR A 234 6.72 9.23 24.28
CA THR A 234 8.02 9.77 24.74
C THR A 234 9.16 8.87 24.27
N LYS A 235 10.36 9.43 24.09
CA LYS A 235 11.57 8.67 23.75
C LYS A 235 11.81 7.50 24.71
N ASP A 236 11.49 7.67 25.99
CA ASP A 236 11.69 6.65 27.03
C ASP A 236 10.65 5.53 26.90
N ASN A 237 9.40 5.86 26.58
CA ASN A 237 8.37 4.86 26.29
C ASN A 237 8.70 4.04 25.03
N LEU A 238 9.29 4.67 24.01
CA LEU A 238 9.61 4.02 22.73
C LEU A 238 10.81 3.06 22.79
N SER A 239 11.77 3.30 23.68
CA SER A 239 13.08 2.64 23.69
C SER A 239 13.46 1.98 25.02
N ASN A 240 12.49 1.80 25.90
CA ASN A 240 12.70 1.21 27.21
C ASN A 240 13.31 -0.20 27.12
N ALA A 241 12.77 -1.02 26.21
CA ALA A 241 13.15 -2.41 26.02
C ALA A 241 13.55 -2.70 24.57
N ASN A 242 14.35 -3.74 24.38
CA ASN A 242 14.72 -4.30 23.08
C ASN A 242 13.81 -5.47 22.65
N THR A 243 12.78 -5.78 23.43
CA THR A 243 11.78 -6.82 23.19
C THR A 243 10.70 -6.49 22.14
N PRO A 244 10.40 -5.23 21.79
CA PRO A 244 9.46 -4.94 20.71
C PRO A 244 9.89 -5.58 19.38
N LYS A 245 8.90 -5.90 18.55
CA LYS A 245 9.16 -6.45 17.22
C LYS A 245 9.73 -5.37 16.31
N ALA A 246 10.84 -5.68 15.63
CA ALA A 246 11.44 -4.80 14.64
C ALA A 246 10.44 -4.42 13.52
N ALA A 247 9.60 -5.37 13.11
CA ALA A 247 8.58 -5.15 12.10
C ALA A 247 7.52 -4.12 12.53
N ALA A 248 7.17 -4.08 13.83
CA ALA A 248 6.23 -3.10 14.37
C ALA A 248 6.84 -1.70 14.40
N VAL A 249 8.10 -1.56 14.82
CA VAL A 249 8.81 -0.28 14.78
C VAL A 249 8.98 0.21 13.34
N ALA A 250 9.42 -0.67 12.42
CA ALA A 250 9.58 -0.35 11.01
C ALA A 250 8.25 0.03 10.34
N GLY A 251 7.16 -0.67 10.69
CA GLY A 251 5.81 -0.32 10.26
C GLY A 251 5.37 1.05 10.78
N GLY A 252 5.68 1.36 12.05
CA GLY A 252 5.47 2.69 12.62
C GLY A 252 6.21 3.79 11.85
N ILE A 253 7.49 3.57 11.51
CA ILE A 253 8.30 4.47 10.68
C ILE A 253 7.66 4.66 9.29
N ALA A 254 7.25 3.58 8.64
CA ALA A 254 6.60 3.67 7.33
C ALA A 254 5.31 4.50 7.39
N LEU A 255 4.49 4.33 8.43
CA LEU A 255 3.25 5.06 8.62
C LEU A 255 3.48 6.56 8.91
N THR A 256 4.45 6.93 9.76
CA THR A 256 4.71 8.36 10.11
C THR A 256 5.29 9.17 8.97
N THR A 257 6.14 8.54 8.14
CA THR A 257 6.79 9.23 7.01
C THR A 257 5.81 9.72 5.95
N LYS A 258 4.51 9.38 6.01
CA LYS A 258 3.49 9.73 5.00
C LYS A 258 2.40 10.69 5.50
N THR A 259 2.34 10.99 6.79
CA THR A 259 1.12 11.55 7.43
C THR A 259 1.27 12.97 7.94
N HIS A 260 2.38 13.63 7.61
CA HIS A 260 2.51 15.06 7.83
C HIS A 260 1.62 15.77 6.79
N SER A 261 0.44 16.17 7.25
CA SER A 261 -0.52 16.95 6.48
C SER A 261 -0.03 18.39 6.36
N LYS A 262 -0.43 19.04 5.26
CA LYS A 262 -0.41 20.49 5.10
C LYS A 262 -0.88 21.13 6.41
N THR A 263 -0.03 21.92 7.05
CA THR A 263 -0.53 23.04 7.82
C THR A 263 -1.42 23.80 6.86
N SER A 264 -2.72 23.81 7.12
CA SER A 264 -3.65 24.73 6.48
C SER A 264 -3.00 26.10 6.56
N LYS A 265 -2.57 26.65 5.41
CA LYS A 265 -2.16 28.06 5.34
C LYS A 265 -3.28 28.84 6.03
N PRO A 266 -2.97 29.74 6.99
CA PRO A 266 -3.99 30.66 7.46
C PRO A 266 -4.49 31.40 6.23
N LYS A 267 -5.80 31.31 5.97
CA LYS A 267 -6.44 32.22 5.04
C LYS A 267 -6.29 33.61 5.65
N THR A 268 -5.23 34.32 5.28
CA THR A 268 -5.18 35.77 5.43
C THR A 268 -6.05 36.34 4.33
N GLY A 269 -7.12 37.04 4.73
CA GLY A 269 -7.96 37.82 3.83
C GLY A 269 -7.25 39.03 3.25
#